data_AF-A0AA37NQ40-F1
#
_entry.id   AF-A0AA37NQ40-F1
#
_cell.length_a   1.000
_cell.length_b   1.000
_cell.length_c   1.000
_cell.angle_alpha   90.00
_cell.angle_beta   90.00
_cell.angle_gamma   90.00
#
_symmetry.space_group_name_H-M   'P 1'
#
loop_
_entity.id
_entity.type
_entity.pdbx_description
1 polymer ?
#
loop_
_entity_poly.entity_id
_entity_poly.type
_entity_poly.pdbx_seq_one_letter_code
_entity_poly.pdbx_strand_id
1 'polypeptide(L)'
;MKRLLPVLALFAVLCGCCSCGRVIPTDGEVAVVPLPEHIVEGQGTFRLTSDAEVVLLFDDERLAGVTAALNEVLMPLFGRGPRVRHADKAADHAVNVTRDETMPAEAYRLFVTPCRIDIVAGGAQGVFYAVQTLRQLLPTAAYEADDVRAVELPVVTIEDKPCLGYRGMMLDVGRHFFTVDEVKEALDIMALHKLNVFHWHLTDDQGWRIEIRKYPKLTEIGSVRSRTLIGRDPGGTYDENCKFDETPYGGYYTQDEIRDVVNYAAERFITVIPEIEFPGHAVGALASYPWLGCTGEQYEVRQTWDIDDRVFCIGKETTFEFIEGVLEEVLELFPSEYIHIGGDECPTVMWKKCPHCKARMKAERLKRPRRLQNYATARVEKFLNAHGRRLIGWDEILEGDVTPTATIMSWRGAEGGIKAAKMGNHAIMAPTTHCYLDYYQTRDTAGEPLAIGGYLPVEKVYSLDPYEMLTADEQRCILGVQANLWTEYIATWPHAEYMLLPRLSALAEVGWSLDRKDYGDYLRRVRRLAKIYDACGYNYAKHIFGK
;
A
#
# COMPACT_ATOMS: atom_id res chain seq x y z
N MET A 1 72.10 54.43 -29.53
CA MET A 1 70.83 54.46 -30.31
C MET A 1 69.86 53.44 -29.72
N LYS A 2 68.69 53.91 -29.27
CA LYS A 2 67.33 53.29 -29.26
C LYS A 2 67.16 51.87 -28.64
N ARG A 3 66.52 51.74 -27.46
CA ARG A 3 65.07 51.42 -27.17
C ARG A 3 64.87 49.91 -26.87
N LEU A 4 64.59 49.43 -25.64
CA LEU A 4 63.36 49.40 -24.80
C LEU A 4 62.25 48.40 -25.19
N LEU A 5 61.88 47.55 -24.19
CA LEU A 5 60.62 46.77 -23.91
C LEU A 5 60.47 45.32 -24.44
N PRO A 6 59.67 44.42 -23.80
CA PRO A 6 59.79 43.89 -22.41
C PRO A 6 59.41 42.37 -22.24
N VAL A 7 59.58 41.91 -20.99
CA VAL A 7 59.09 40.71 -20.26
C VAL A 7 57.82 40.01 -20.77
N LEU A 8 57.82 38.66 -20.79
CA LEU A 8 56.70 37.84 -20.30
C LEU A 8 57.19 36.46 -19.84
N ALA A 9 57.36 36.31 -18.53
CA ALA A 9 57.53 35.01 -17.87
C ALA A 9 56.15 34.37 -17.73
N LEU A 10 55.96 33.22 -18.39
CA LEU A 10 54.75 32.41 -18.30
C LEU A 10 54.79 31.63 -16.99
N PHE A 11 54.18 32.15 -15.92
CA PHE A 11 53.83 31.36 -14.75
C PHE A 11 52.69 30.43 -15.13
N ALA A 12 53.00 29.16 -15.40
CA ALA A 12 52.00 28.11 -15.47
C ALA A 12 51.46 27.87 -14.05
N VAL A 13 50.35 28.54 -13.72
CA VAL A 13 49.52 28.16 -12.57
C VAL A 13 48.87 26.82 -12.93
N LEU A 14 49.45 25.73 -12.41
CA LEU A 14 48.76 24.47 -12.24
C LEU A 14 47.63 24.70 -11.21
N CYS A 15 46.51 25.26 -11.66
CA CYS A 15 45.24 25.07 -10.98
C CYS A 15 44.89 23.59 -11.17
N GLY A 16 45.17 22.79 -10.15
CA GLY A 16 44.50 21.51 -10.00
C GLY A 16 42.99 21.78 -10.04
N CYS A 17 42.32 21.27 -11.08
CA CYS A 17 40.88 21.18 -11.14
C CYS A 17 40.41 20.24 -10.01
N CYS A 18 40.33 20.75 -8.78
CA CYS A 18 39.38 20.23 -7.81
C CYS A 18 38.01 20.40 -8.47
N SER A 19 37.33 19.30 -8.82
CA SER A 19 35.97 19.41 -9.32
C SER A 19 35.13 20.06 -8.20
N CYS A 20 34.70 21.29 -8.42
CA CYS A 20 33.85 22.03 -7.49
C CYS A 20 32.40 21.63 -7.77
N GLY A 21 32.04 20.38 -7.42
CA GLY A 21 30.65 19.94 -7.47
C GLY A 21 29.74 20.82 -6.62
N ARG A 22 28.45 20.84 -6.95
CA ARG A 22 27.46 21.79 -6.44
C ARG A 22 27.12 21.53 -4.96
N VAL A 23 26.91 22.60 -4.21
CA VAL A 23 26.30 22.56 -2.88
C VAL A 23 24.87 23.05 -3.03
N ILE A 24 23.90 22.18 -2.76
CA ILE A 24 22.49 22.52 -2.86
C ILE A 24 22.03 23.03 -1.48
N PRO A 25 21.58 24.29 -1.36
CA PRO A 25 21.13 24.85 -0.09
C PRO A 25 19.80 24.20 0.34
N THR A 26 19.48 24.33 1.62
CA THR A 26 18.17 23.94 2.17
C THR A 26 17.03 24.71 1.50
N ASP A 27 15.85 24.09 1.39
CA ASP A 27 14.61 24.77 0.97
C ASP A 27 14.13 25.79 2.03
N GLY A 28 14.69 25.76 3.24
CA GLY A 28 14.38 26.70 4.32
C GLY A 28 13.05 26.44 5.04
N GLU A 29 12.42 25.28 4.81
CA GLU A 29 11.16 24.86 5.42
C GLU A 29 11.20 23.37 5.80
N VAL A 30 10.65 23.02 6.96
CA VAL A 30 10.39 21.63 7.36
C VAL A 30 8.97 21.23 6.95
N ALA A 31 8.82 20.73 5.73
CA ALA A 31 7.54 20.31 5.16
C ALA A 31 7.53 18.81 4.88
N VAL A 32 7.08 18.04 5.87
CA VAL A 32 7.03 16.56 5.87
C VAL A 32 5.58 16.10 5.88
N VAL A 33 5.23 15.13 5.04
CA VAL A 33 3.92 14.47 4.99
C VAL A 33 4.13 12.95 5.15
N PRO A 34 3.50 12.27 6.12
CA PRO A 34 2.63 12.81 7.18
C PRO A 34 3.32 13.78 8.15
N LEU A 35 2.54 14.65 8.81
CA LEU A 35 3.02 15.60 9.82
C LEU A 35 3.59 14.89 11.07
N PRO A 36 4.87 15.06 11.42
CA PRO A 36 5.42 14.52 12.66
C PRO A 36 4.73 15.00 13.94
N GLU A 37 4.79 14.22 15.03
CA GLU A 37 4.19 14.56 16.33
C GLU A 37 4.77 15.86 16.90
N HIS A 38 6.10 16.01 16.87
CA HIS A 38 6.80 17.19 17.34
C HIS A 38 7.91 17.61 16.37
N ILE A 39 7.97 18.91 16.06
CA ILE A 39 9.04 19.53 15.27
C ILE A 39 9.54 20.77 16.01
N VAL A 40 10.86 20.88 16.19
CA VAL A 40 11.53 22.07 16.70
C VAL A 40 12.63 22.47 15.73
N GLU A 41 12.41 23.55 14.99
CA GLU A 41 13.42 24.11 14.08
C GLU A 41 14.53 24.82 14.88
N GLY A 42 15.77 24.55 14.48
CA GLY A 42 16.96 25.19 15.02
C GLY A 42 17.57 26.21 14.06
N GLN A 43 18.75 26.71 14.42
CA GLN A 43 19.50 27.66 13.59
C GLN A 43 20.66 26.98 12.88
N GLY A 44 20.84 27.29 11.60
CA GLY A 44 21.91 26.77 10.77
C GLY A 44 21.53 25.52 9.99
N THR A 45 22.53 24.90 9.37
CA THR A 45 22.36 23.73 8.51
C THR A 45 23.38 22.65 8.84
N PHE A 46 23.01 21.40 8.54
CA PHE A 46 23.93 20.29 8.44
C PHE A 46 24.30 20.07 6.97
N ARG A 47 25.59 19.98 6.67
CA ARG A 47 26.08 19.70 5.32
C ARG A 47 26.28 18.20 5.11
N LEU A 48 25.31 17.54 4.49
CA LEU A 48 25.42 16.15 4.10
C LEU A 48 26.24 16.04 2.81
N THR A 49 27.21 15.14 2.79
CA THR A 49 28.09 14.91 1.63
C THR A 49 28.12 13.43 1.30
N SER A 50 28.65 13.11 0.13
CA SER A 50 28.82 11.72 -0.30
C SER A 50 29.86 10.93 0.51
N ASP A 51 30.65 11.58 1.36
CA ASP A 51 31.57 10.93 2.31
C ASP A 51 30.94 10.68 3.68
N ALA A 52 29.71 11.14 3.92
CA ALA A 52 29.02 10.89 5.18
C ALA A 52 28.80 9.39 5.38
N GLU A 53 29.18 8.91 6.57
CA GLU A 53 29.00 7.52 6.97
C GLU A 53 27.65 7.33 7.65
N VAL A 54 27.09 6.13 7.52
CA VAL A 54 26.00 5.64 8.36
C VAL A 54 26.64 4.76 9.44
N VAL A 55 26.56 5.21 10.69
CA VAL A 55 27.16 4.53 11.84
C VAL A 55 26.04 3.81 12.60
N LEU A 56 26.04 2.49 12.51
CA LEU A 56 25.11 1.64 13.24
C LEU A 56 25.69 1.38 14.64
N LEU A 57 24.94 1.79 15.67
CA LEU A 57 25.34 1.69 17.08
C LEU A 57 24.59 0.58 17.83
N PHE A 58 23.92 -0.29 17.09
CA PHE A 58 23.30 -1.53 17.57
C PHE A 58 23.17 -2.53 16.43
N ASP A 59 22.99 -3.80 16.78
CA ASP A 59 22.82 -4.88 15.81
C ASP A 59 21.35 -5.30 15.70
N ASP A 60 20.83 -5.33 14.47
CA ASP A 60 19.53 -5.88 14.08
C ASP A 60 19.61 -6.17 12.58
N GLU A 61 19.36 -7.41 12.16
CA GLU A 61 19.46 -7.82 10.76
C GLU A 61 18.56 -7.00 9.83
N ARG A 62 17.43 -6.48 10.36
CA ARG A 62 16.49 -5.65 9.61
C ARG A 62 17.03 -4.25 9.30
N LEU A 63 18.16 -3.84 9.90
CA LEU A 63 18.86 -2.61 9.50
C LEU A 63 19.39 -2.68 8.07
N ALA A 64 19.52 -3.88 7.48
CA ALA A 64 19.83 -4.01 6.05
C ALA A 64 18.83 -3.23 5.18
N GLY A 65 17.53 -3.38 5.43
CA GLY A 65 16.47 -2.62 4.72
C GLY A 65 16.57 -1.11 4.94
N VAL A 66 16.95 -0.66 6.14
CA VAL A 66 17.21 0.77 6.43
C VAL A 66 18.39 1.29 5.61
N THR A 67 19.48 0.53 5.53
CA THR A 67 20.66 0.93 4.74
C THR A 67 20.38 0.94 3.25
N ALA A 68 19.53 0.02 2.75
CA ALA A 68 19.04 0.02 1.39
C ALA A 68 18.18 1.26 1.09
N ALA A 69 17.26 1.64 1.98
CA ALA A 69 16.46 2.85 1.85
C ALA A 69 17.33 4.12 1.84
N LEU A 70 18.35 4.21 2.70
CA LEU A 70 19.32 5.32 2.64
C LEU A 70 20.11 5.31 1.33
N ASN A 71 20.46 4.15 0.80
CA ASN A 71 21.10 4.05 -0.50
C ASN A 71 20.19 4.55 -1.63
N GLU A 72 18.91 4.18 -1.65
CA GLU A 72 17.93 4.68 -2.62
C GLU A 72 17.79 6.21 -2.58
N VAL A 73 17.92 6.80 -1.39
CA VAL A 73 17.86 8.25 -1.21
C VAL A 73 19.14 8.95 -1.66
N LEU A 74 20.31 8.41 -1.33
CA LEU A 74 21.60 9.09 -1.51
C LEU A 74 22.28 8.77 -2.86
N MET A 75 22.04 7.60 -3.43
CA MET A 75 22.63 7.18 -4.70
C MET A 75 22.27 8.13 -5.86
N PRO A 76 21.01 8.56 -6.06
CA PRO A 76 20.68 9.50 -7.13
C PRO A 76 21.33 10.88 -6.94
N LEU A 77 21.54 11.30 -5.69
CA LEU A 77 22.15 12.60 -5.38
C LEU A 77 23.66 12.59 -5.65
N PHE A 78 24.35 11.56 -5.17
CA PHE A 78 25.81 11.58 -5.09
C PHE A 78 26.50 10.62 -6.07
N GLY A 79 25.74 9.81 -6.81
CA GLY A 79 26.25 8.74 -7.68
C GLY A 79 26.87 7.57 -6.91
N ARG A 80 26.70 7.53 -5.58
CA ARG A 80 27.17 6.44 -4.70
C ARG A 80 26.31 6.35 -3.44
N GLY A 81 26.14 5.13 -2.93
CA GLY A 81 25.49 4.87 -1.64
C GLY A 81 26.30 5.31 -0.43
N PRO A 82 25.68 5.33 0.77
CA PRO A 82 26.37 5.61 2.01
C PRO A 82 27.40 4.52 2.34
N ARG A 83 28.49 4.90 3.01
CA ARG A 83 29.37 3.92 3.66
C ARG A 83 28.77 3.54 5.02
N VAL A 84 28.46 2.27 5.20
CA VAL A 84 27.89 1.75 6.44
C VAL A 84 29.00 1.13 7.28
N ARG A 85 29.04 1.43 8.58
CA ARG A 85 29.88 0.71 9.54
C ARG A 85 29.20 0.54 10.89
N HIS A 86 29.53 -0.56 11.57
CA HIS A 86 29.17 -0.77 12.96
C HIS A 86 30.23 -0.13 13.88
N ALA A 87 29.79 0.47 14.97
CA ALA A 87 30.68 1.08 15.97
C ALA A 87 30.02 1.14 17.35
N ASP A 88 30.83 1.40 18.39
CA ASP A 88 30.32 1.60 19.76
C ASP A 88 30.04 3.07 20.10
N LYS A 89 30.43 4.00 19.22
CA LYS A 89 30.36 5.45 19.46
C LYS A 89 29.92 6.19 18.22
N ALA A 90 29.05 7.18 18.43
CA ALA A 90 28.66 8.13 17.40
C ALA A 90 29.86 8.86 16.81
N ALA A 91 29.74 9.24 15.55
CA ALA A 91 30.72 10.05 14.82
C ALA A 91 30.13 11.40 14.42
N ASP A 92 31.00 12.40 14.34
CA ASP A 92 30.67 13.68 13.71
C ASP A 92 30.67 13.55 12.19
N HIS A 93 29.94 14.43 11.51
CA HIS A 93 29.73 14.42 10.05
C HIS A 93 29.14 13.12 9.51
N ALA A 94 28.39 12.40 10.34
CA ALA A 94 27.78 11.10 10.03
C ALA A 94 26.28 11.11 10.34
N VAL A 95 25.60 10.06 9.86
CA VAL A 95 24.26 9.65 10.28
C VAL A 95 24.41 8.53 11.30
N ASN A 96 24.18 8.82 12.57
CA ASN A 96 24.27 7.84 13.65
C ASN A 96 22.91 7.21 13.92
N VAL A 97 22.86 5.90 14.06
CA VAL A 97 21.64 5.13 14.27
C VAL A 97 21.74 4.37 15.59
N THR A 98 20.91 4.75 16.56
CA THR A 98 20.84 4.12 17.89
C THR A 98 19.45 3.56 18.17
N ARG A 99 19.41 2.59 19.08
CA ARG A 99 18.15 2.02 19.58
C ARG A 99 17.88 2.47 21.00
N ASP A 100 16.64 2.83 21.26
CA ASP A 100 16.08 3.06 22.60
C ASP A 100 14.92 2.09 22.82
N GLU A 101 15.17 1.00 23.52
CA GLU A 101 14.19 -0.09 23.71
C GLU A 101 12.96 0.33 24.52
N THR A 102 12.98 1.52 25.14
CA THR A 102 11.82 2.06 25.86
C THR A 102 10.79 2.72 24.92
N MET A 103 11.19 3.01 23.67
CA MET A 103 10.32 3.60 22.65
C MET A 103 9.51 2.51 21.92
N PRO A 104 8.28 2.82 21.46
CA PRO A 104 7.54 1.94 20.55
C PRO A 104 8.36 1.61 19.29
N ALA A 105 8.16 0.41 18.73
CA ALA A 105 8.97 -0.09 17.60
C ALA A 105 8.96 0.82 16.35
N GLU A 106 7.83 1.48 16.07
CA GLU A 106 7.66 2.42 14.94
C GLU A 106 8.04 3.86 15.29
N ALA A 107 8.34 4.18 16.55
CA ALA A 107 8.67 5.54 16.98
C ALA A 107 10.13 5.86 16.73
N TYR A 108 10.41 7.14 16.43
CA TYR A 108 11.76 7.65 16.23
C TYR A 108 11.91 9.09 16.72
N ARG A 109 13.16 9.45 16.98
CA ARG A 109 13.63 10.82 17.16
C ARG A 109 14.76 11.08 16.16
N LEU A 110 14.67 12.17 15.43
CA LEU A 110 15.64 12.62 14.44
C LEU A 110 16.19 13.97 14.87
N PHE A 111 17.49 14.01 15.14
CA PHE A 111 18.23 15.23 15.49
C PHE A 111 19.17 15.59 14.36
N VAL A 112 18.86 16.63 13.59
CA VAL A 112 19.79 17.23 12.63
C VAL A 112 20.48 18.40 13.33
N THR A 113 21.77 18.26 13.58
CA THR A 113 22.62 19.29 14.20
C THR A 113 23.65 19.80 13.20
N PRO A 114 24.31 20.96 13.44
CA PRO A 114 25.38 21.42 12.55
C PRO A 114 26.54 20.42 12.38
N CYS A 115 26.74 19.52 13.34
CA CYS A 115 27.85 18.57 13.34
C CYS A 115 27.48 17.19 12.78
N ARG A 116 26.26 16.70 13.01
CA ARG A 116 25.84 15.32 12.67
C ARG A 116 24.31 15.15 12.66
N ILE A 117 23.87 14.01 12.15
CA ILE A 117 22.49 13.53 12.26
C ILE A 117 22.44 12.35 13.23
N ASP A 118 21.55 12.40 14.22
CA ASP A 118 21.31 11.29 15.15
C ASP A 118 19.87 10.79 14.97
N ILE A 119 19.71 9.50 14.68
CA ILE A 119 18.42 8.78 14.63
C ILE A 119 18.36 7.84 15.83
N VAL A 120 17.39 8.05 16.71
CA VAL A 120 17.11 7.21 17.88
C VAL A 120 15.73 6.58 17.71
N ALA A 121 15.61 5.26 17.69
CA ALA A 121 14.32 4.60 17.45
C ALA A 121 14.08 3.39 18.36
N GLY A 122 12.81 2.97 18.50
CA GLY A 122 12.46 1.74 19.26
C GLY A 122 12.95 0.44 18.60
N GLY A 123 13.15 0.47 17.29
CA GLY A 123 13.70 -0.62 16.49
C GLY A 123 13.94 -0.19 15.04
N ALA A 124 14.33 -1.14 14.19
CA ALA A 124 14.69 -0.86 12.80
C ALA A 124 13.54 -0.20 11.98
N GLN A 125 12.27 -0.50 12.29
CA GLN A 125 11.11 0.11 11.64
C GLN A 125 10.99 1.62 11.92
N GLY A 126 11.19 2.04 13.17
CA GLY A 126 11.26 3.47 13.49
C GLY A 126 12.44 4.17 12.80
N VAL A 127 13.60 3.51 12.69
CA VAL A 127 14.74 4.04 11.92
C VAL A 127 14.35 4.22 10.44
N PHE A 128 13.67 3.23 9.84
CA PHE A 128 13.20 3.32 8.46
C PHE A 128 12.26 4.52 8.26
N TYR A 129 11.30 4.76 9.16
CA TYR A 129 10.44 5.94 9.08
C TYR A 129 11.18 7.26 9.27
N ALA A 130 12.23 7.29 10.11
CA ALA A 130 13.13 8.43 10.21
C ALA A 130 13.86 8.71 8.88
N VAL A 131 14.26 7.66 8.15
CA VAL A 131 14.85 7.78 6.81
C VAL A 131 13.84 8.37 5.81
N GLN A 132 12.57 7.98 5.87
CA GLN A 132 11.54 8.59 5.01
C GLN A 132 11.32 10.07 5.32
N THR A 133 11.38 10.45 6.60
CA THR A 133 11.38 11.86 6.99
C THR A 133 12.63 12.59 6.49
N LEU A 134 13.82 11.99 6.63
CA LEU A 134 15.07 12.55 6.11
C LEU A 134 15.04 12.74 4.59
N ARG A 135 14.49 11.77 3.85
CA ARG A 135 14.26 11.86 2.39
C ARG A 135 13.44 13.09 2.05
N GLN A 136 12.40 13.36 2.83
CA GLN A 136 11.60 14.56 2.65
C GLN A 136 12.32 15.82 3.12
N LEU A 137 13.25 15.80 4.07
CA LEU A 137 14.02 17.00 4.44
C LEU A 137 15.04 17.43 3.38
N LEU A 138 15.44 16.55 2.48
CA LEU A 138 16.38 16.88 1.40
C LEU A 138 15.83 17.99 0.49
N PRO A 139 16.66 18.95 0.07
CA PRO A 139 16.24 20.02 -0.83
C PRO A 139 15.68 19.45 -2.13
N THR A 140 14.51 19.92 -2.57
CA THR A 140 13.87 19.41 -3.79
C THR A 140 14.75 19.61 -5.03
N ALA A 141 15.50 20.71 -5.09
CA ALA A 141 16.46 20.98 -6.16
C ALA A 141 17.61 19.97 -6.24
N ALA A 142 17.86 19.19 -5.18
CA ALA A 142 18.92 18.18 -5.19
C ALA A 142 18.58 16.98 -6.09
N TYR A 143 17.29 16.70 -6.30
CA TYR A 143 16.85 15.58 -7.13
C TYR A 143 16.96 15.86 -8.64
N GLU A 144 17.00 17.13 -9.05
CA GLU A 144 17.14 17.54 -10.45
C GLU A 144 18.58 17.95 -10.81
N ALA A 145 19.48 17.97 -9.83
CA ALA A 145 20.82 18.51 -9.98
C ALA A 145 21.85 17.43 -10.32
N ASP A 146 22.66 17.70 -11.35
CA ASP A 146 23.87 16.93 -11.63
C ASP A 146 25.07 17.41 -10.80
N ASP A 147 26.05 16.53 -10.61
CA ASP A 147 27.35 16.80 -9.95
C ASP A 147 27.17 17.41 -8.54
N VAL A 148 26.21 16.88 -7.77
CA VAL A 148 25.97 17.32 -6.39
C VAL A 148 27.10 16.79 -5.50
N ARG A 149 27.83 17.71 -4.87
CA ARG A 149 28.87 17.40 -3.89
C ARG A 149 28.31 17.34 -2.47
N ALA A 150 27.33 18.18 -2.18
CA ALA A 150 26.73 18.28 -0.86
C ALA A 150 25.31 18.83 -0.94
N VAL A 151 24.49 18.47 0.04
CA VAL A 151 23.16 19.04 0.28
C VAL A 151 23.11 19.58 1.70
N GLU A 152 22.44 20.70 1.90
CA GLU A 152 22.23 21.29 3.22
C GLU A 152 20.85 20.92 3.76
N LEU A 153 20.83 20.35 4.96
CA LEU A 153 19.62 20.04 5.71
C LEU A 153 19.43 21.09 6.81
N PRO A 154 18.20 21.53 7.09
CA PRO A 154 17.94 22.44 8.21
C PRO A 154 18.27 21.74 9.54
N VAL A 155 18.82 22.49 10.50
CA VAL A 155 18.93 22.00 11.88
C VAL A 155 17.52 21.87 12.44
N VAL A 156 17.16 20.67 12.89
CA VAL A 156 15.82 20.35 13.36
C VAL A 156 15.85 19.18 14.33
N THR A 157 14.98 19.23 15.34
CA THR A 157 14.63 18.08 16.18
C THR A 157 13.23 17.63 15.83
N ILE A 158 13.07 16.35 15.50
CA ILE A 158 11.78 15.72 15.22
C ILE A 158 11.60 14.54 16.17
N GLU A 159 10.46 14.47 16.85
CA GLU A 159 10.02 13.29 17.61
C GLU A 159 8.70 12.82 17.03
N ASP A 160 8.58 11.53 16.74
CA ASP A 160 7.47 11.07 15.92
C ASP A 160 7.13 9.60 16.13
N LYS A 161 5.84 9.30 15.94
CA LYS A 161 5.24 7.96 15.97
C LYS A 161 3.86 8.01 15.27
N PRO A 162 3.35 6.88 14.76
CA PRO A 162 2.02 6.84 14.16
C PRO A 162 0.90 6.87 15.22
N CYS A 163 -0.24 7.46 14.87
CA CYS A 163 -1.48 7.37 15.66
C CYS A 163 -2.16 5.99 15.55
N LEU A 164 -2.12 5.36 14.36
CA LEU A 164 -2.77 4.07 14.08
C LEU A 164 -1.73 3.02 13.70
N GLY A 165 -1.90 1.79 14.21
CA GLY A 165 -0.98 0.67 13.96
C GLY A 165 -1.14 0.05 12.57
N TYR A 166 -2.35 0.09 12.00
CA TYR A 166 -2.64 -0.37 10.63
C TYR A 166 -2.79 0.81 9.68
N ARG A 167 -1.91 0.92 8.68
CA ARG A 167 -1.93 2.00 7.67
C ARG A 167 -1.79 1.36 6.29
N GLY A 168 -2.93 1.08 5.68
CA GLY A 168 -3.02 0.18 4.53
C GLY A 168 -3.21 0.86 3.18
N MET A 169 -2.80 0.16 2.13
CA MET A 169 -3.23 0.38 0.75
C MET A 169 -3.54 -0.97 0.09
N MET A 170 -4.69 -1.07 -0.56
CA MET A 170 -5.06 -2.22 -1.38
C MET A 170 -4.87 -1.93 -2.86
N LEU A 171 -4.28 -2.89 -3.58
CA LEU A 171 -4.21 -2.91 -5.03
C LEU A 171 -4.98 -4.12 -5.57
N ASP A 172 -6.00 -3.85 -6.37
CA ASP A 172 -6.70 -4.85 -7.18
C ASP A 172 -5.87 -5.23 -8.40
N VAL A 173 -5.38 -6.48 -8.39
CA VAL A 173 -4.70 -7.08 -9.54
C VAL A 173 -5.56 -8.14 -10.23
N GLY A 174 -6.76 -8.42 -9.69
CA GLY A 174 -7.74 -9.34 -10.23
C GLY A 174 -8.39 -8.80 -11.51
N ARG A 175 -8.79 -7.52 -11.52
CA ARG A 175 -9.48 -6.89 -12.66
C ARG A 175 -8.49 -6.53 -13.77
N HIS A 176 -7.41 -5.82 -13.46
CA HIS A 176 -6.25 -5.63 -14.34
C HIS A 176 -4.96 -6.06 -13.64
N PHE A 177 -4.13 -6.82 -14.36
CA PHE A 177 -2.85 -7.32 -13.86
C PHE A 177 -1.79 -6.23 -13.92
N PHE A 178 -1.00 -6.11 -12.86
CA PHE A 178 0.20 -5.29 -12.78
C PHE A 178 1.41 -6.20 -12.61
N THR A 179 2.52 -5.86 -13.24
CA THR A 179 3.76 -6.62 -13.17
C THR A 179 4.37 -6.58 -11.77
N VAL A 180 5.31 -7.49 -11.49
CA VAL A 180 6.07 -7.49 -10.23
C VAL A 180 6.75 -6.16 -9.98
N ASP A 181 7.33 -5.54 -11.01
CA ASP A 181 8.00 -4.25 -10.89
C ASP A 181 7.02 -3.11 -10.56
N GLU A 182 5.84 -3.08 -11.17
CA GLU A 182 4.78 -2.10 -10.86
C GLU A 182 4.25 -2.30 -9.43
N VAL A 183 4.11 -3.54 -8.95
CA VAL A 183 3.75 -3.83 -7.55
C VAL A 183 4.86 -3.37 -6.59
N LYS A 184 6.14 -3.55 -6.94
CA LYS A 184 7.26 -3.02 -6.17
C LYS A 184 7.27 -1.49 -6.11
N GLU A 185 6.94 -0.83 -7.21
CA GLU A 185 6.78 0.62 -7.25
C GLU A 185 5.63 1.10 -6.35
N ALA A 186 4.53 0.33 -6.28
CA ALA A 186 3.46 0.57 -5.30
C ALA A 186 3.98 0.54 -3.85
N LEU A 187 4.84 -0.42 -3.52
CA LEU A 187 5.47 -0.56 -2.20
C LEU A 187 6.44 0.60 -1.91
N ASP A 188 7.15 1.11 -2.91
CA ASP A 188 8.01 2.29 -2.78
C ASP A 188 7.20 3.56 -2.52
N ILE A 189 6.08 3.73 -3.22
CA ILE A 189 5.11 4.79 -2.96
C ILE A 189 4.58 4.66 -1.52
N MET A 190 4.16 3.47 -1.08
CA MET A 190 3.68 3.25 0.28
C MET A 190 4.73 3.59 1.34
N ALA A 191 5.98 3.19 1.12
CA ALA A 191 7.10 3.45 2.02
C ALA A 191 7.36 4.96 2.18
N LEU A 192 7.35 5.72 1.09
CA LEU A 192 7.47 7.19 1.11
C LEU A 192 6.43 7.85 2.03
N HIS A 193 5.25 7.25 2.12
CA HIS A 193 4.12 7.72 2.92
C HIS A 193 4.03 7.08 4.33
N LYS A 194 5.01 6.24 4.72
CA LYS A 194 5.01 5.52 6.01
C LYS A 194 3.79 4.59 6.21
N LEU A 195 3.21 4.09 5.13
CA LEU A 195 2.21 3.01 5.16
C LEU A 195 2.92 1.67 5.44
N ASN A 196 2.23 0.74 6.09
CA ASN A 196 2.85 -0.49 6.60
C ASN A 196 2.08 -1.78 6.28
N VAL A 197 0.95 -1.69 5.58
CA VAL A 197 0.19 -2.87 5.14
C VAL A 197 -0.18 -2.76 3.67
N PHE A 198 0.27 -3.73 2.88
CA PHE A 198 -0.14 -3.90 1.49
C PHE A 198 -1.19 -5.00 1.42
N HIS A 199 -2.43 -4.63 1.10
CA HIS A 199 -3.52 -5.55 0.90
C HIS A 199 -3.57 -5.96 -0.58
N TRP A 200 -3.23 -7.21 -0.88
CA TRP A 200 -3.09 -7.66 -2.26
C TRP A 200 -4.32 -8.46 -2.70
N HIS A 201 -5.21 -7.80 -3.44
CA HIS A 201 -6.43 -8.42 -3.97
C HIS A 201 -6.12 -9.27 -5.21
N LEU A 202 -5.88 -10.56 -4.99
CA LEU A 202 -5.24 -11.48 -5.95
C LEU A 202 -6.23 -12.28 -6.81
N THR A 203 -7.51 -12.31 -6.45
CA THR A 203 -8.47 -13.21 -7.10
C THR A 203 -9.84 -12.55 -7.22
N ASP A 204 -10.44 -12.60 -8.41
CA ASP A 204 -11.81 -12.16 -8.64
C ASP A 204 -12.46 -12.91 -9.82
N ASP A 205 -13.66 -12.50 -10.21
CA ASP A 205 -14.40 -13.04 -11.35
C ASP A 205 -13.64 -12.95 -12.68
N GLN A 206 -12.89 -11.86 -12.87
CA GLN A 206 -12.19 -11.54 -14.13
C GLN A 206 -10.74 -12.03 -14.15
N GLY A 207 -10.26 -12.67 -13.07
CA GLY A 207 -8.89 -13.15 -13.02
C GLY A 207 -8.46 -13.79 -11.71
N TRP A 208 -7.72 -14.89 -11.81
CA TRP A 208 -6.99 -15.51 -10.72
C TRP A 208 -5.48 -15.28 -10.90
N ARG A 209 -4.83 -14.61 -9.94
CA ARG A 209 -3.46 -14.09 -10.12
C ARG A 209 -2.37 -14.80 -9.33
N ILE A 210 -2.68 -15.83 -8.55
CA ILE A 210 -1.71 -16.52 -7.72
C ILE A 210 -1.51 -17.98 -8.15
N GLU A 211 -0.27 -18.40 -8.36
CA GLU A 211 0.03 -19.81 -8.61
C GLU A 211 -0.25 -20.69 -7.38
N ILE A 212 -1.15 -21.66 -7.56
CA ILE A 212 -1.42 -22.73 -6.59
C ILE A 212 -1.06 -24.06 -7.25
N ARG A 213 0.03 -24.68 -6.83
CA ARG A 213 0.61 -25.86 -7.49
C ARG A 213 -0.31 -27.07 -7.41
N LYS A 214 -1.08 -27.21 -6.33
CA LYS A 214 -2.13 -28.24 -6.16
C LYS A 214 -3.28 -28.07 -7.16
N TYR A 215 -3.50 -26.85 -7.65
CA TYR A 215 -4.60 -26.49 -8.54
C TYR A 215 -4.12 -25.67 -9.76
N PRO A 216 -3.29 -26.24 -10.66
CA PRO A 216 -2.60 -25.49 -11.71
C PRO A 216 -3.55 -24.79 -12.70
N LYS A 217 -4.75 -25.35 -12.93
CA LYS A 217 -5.74 -24.70 -13.82
C LYS A 217 -6.19 -23.31 -13.37
N LEU A 218 -6.02 -22.96 -12.09
CA LEU A 218 -6.33 -21.61 -11.60
C LEU A 218 -5.53 -20.55 -12.38
N THR A 219 -4.28 -20.84 -12.74
CA THR A 219 -3.47 -19.94 -13.56
C THR A 219 -3.47 -20.32 -15.04
N GLU A 220 -3.56 -21.61 -15.40
CA GLU A 220 -3.65 -22.01 -16.83
C GLU A 220 -4.93 -21.53 -17.51
N ILE A 221 -6.03 -21.41 -16.77
CA ILE A 221 -7.35 -20.98 -17.27
C ILE A 221 -7.78 -19.68 -16.59
N GLY A 222 -7.88 -19.69 -15.25
CA GLY A 222 -8.46 -18.60 -14.48
C GLY A 222 -7.71 -17.26 -14.57
N SER A 223 -6.44 -17.27 -15.00
CA SER A 223 -5.67 -16.03 -15.16
C SER A 223 -5.92 -15.30 -16.49
N VAL A 224 -6.64 -15.90 -17.44
CA VAL A 224 -6.84 -15.32 -18.77
C VAL A 224 -8.32 -15.23 -19.10
N ARG A 225 -8.79 -14.01 -19.42
CA ARG A 225 -10.09 -13.78 -20.07
C ARG A 225 -9.88 -13.54 -21.56
N SER A 226 -10.87 -13.89 -22.36
CA SER A 226 -10.77 -13.82 -23.82
C SER A 226 -10.85 -12.41 -24.40
N ARG A 227 -11.48 -11.48 -23.67
CA ARG A 227 -11.68 -10.07 -24.04
C ARG A 227 -12.11 -9.25 -22.82
N THR A 228 -12.08 -7.93 -22.95
CA THR A 228 -12.48 -6.99 -21.89
C THR A 228 -13.55 -6.03 -22.41
N LEU A 229 -14.56 -5.74 -21.59
CA LEU A 229 -15.57 -4.73 -21.88
C LEU A 229 -14.92 -3.35 -22.07
N ILE A 230 -15.27 -2.68 -23.17
CA ILE A 230 -14.86 -1.31 -23.46
C ILE A 230 -15.90 -0.33 -22.92
N GLY A 231 -15.44 0.66 -22.15
CA GLY A 231 -16.28 1.70 -21.61
C GLY A 231 -17.01 1.25 -20.34
N ARG A 232 -18.00 2.02 -19.93
CA ARG A 232 -18.69 1.84 -18.65
C ARG A 232 -19.60 0.61 -18.69
N ASP A 233 -19.56 -0.19 -17.61
CA ASP A 233 -20.47 -1.31 -17.45
C ASP A 233 -21.94 -0.84 -17.42
N PRO A 234 -22.84 -1.47 -18.18
CA PRO A 234 -24.27 -1.14 -18.15
C PRO A 234 -24.96 -1.54 -16.84
N GLY A 235 -24.34 -2.34 -15.96
CA GLY A 235 -24.88 -2.73 -14.66
C GLY A 235 -26.08 -3.67 -14.77
N GLY A 236 -25.97 -4.70 -15.62
CA GLY A 236 -27.04 -5.69 -15.79
C GLY A 236 -27.09 -6.29 -17.19
N THR A 237 -28.01 -5.83 -18.04
CA THR A 237 -28.26 -6.46 -19.35
C THR A 237 -27.12 -6.17 -20.33
N TYR A 238 -26.31 -7.18 -20.60
CA TYR A 238 -25.29 -7.14 -21.64
C TYR A 238 -25.93 -7.52 -22.99
N ASP A 239 -26.13 -6.52 -23.85
CA ASP A 239 -26.71 -6.69 -25.18
C ASP A 239 -25.70 -6.42 -26.31
N GLU A 240 -26.19 -6.42 -27.55
CA GLU A 240 -25.39 -6.19 -28.76
C GLU A 240 -24.69 -4.82 -28.83
N ASN A 241 -25.03 -3.87 -27.95
CA ASN A 241 -24.37 -2.56 -27.87
C ASN A 241 -23.11 -2.60 -26.99
N CYS A 242 -22.91 -3.65 -26.19
CA CYS A 242 -21.67 -3.83 -25.43
C CYS A 242 -20.51 -4.10 -26.39
N LYS A 243 -19.48 -3.26 -26.30
CA LYS A 243 -18.27 -3.40 -27.11
C LYS A 243 -17.16 -4.03 -26.29
N PHE A 244 -16.40 -4.93 -26.89
CA PHE A 244 -15.25 -5.56 -26.28
C PHE A 244 -14.01 -5.31 -27.14
N ASP A 245 -12.83 -5.37 -26.52
CA ASP A 245 -11.54 -5.21 -27.20
C ASP A 245 -11.11 -6.44 -28.02
N GLU A 246 -11.83 -7.55 -27.89
CA GLU A 246 -11.55 -8.85 -28.53
C GLU A 246 -10.10 -9.32 -28.34
N THR A 247 -9.46 -8.90 -27.23
CA THR A 247 -8.05 -9.17 -26.95
C THR A 247 -7.93 -10.04 -25.69
N PRO A 248 -7.37 -11.26 -25.80
CA PRO A 248 -7.08 -12.07 -24.64
C PRO A 248 -6.18 -11.33 -23.66
N TYR A 249 -6.60 -11.26 -22.40
CA TYR A 249 -5.94 -10.49 -21.36
C TYR A 249 -5.73 -11.35 -20.11
N GLY A 250 -4.55 -11.26 -19.51
CA GLY A 250 -4.24 -12.05 -18.33
C GLY A 250 -2.83 -11.83 -17.79
N GLY A 251 -2.45 -12.71 -16.89
CA GLY A 251 -1.22 -12.63 -16.10
C GLY A 251 -1.45 -13.21 -14.71
N TYR A 252 -0.41 -13.74 -14.11
CA TYR A 252 -0.38 -14.24 -12.74
C TYR A 252 1.04 -14.16 -12.20
N TYR A 253 1.16 -14.19 -10.88
CA TYR A 253 2.43 -14.29 -10.17
C TYR A 253 2.71 -15.74 -9.83
N THR A 254 3.89 -16.20 -10.20
CA THR A 254 4.46 -17.44 -9.67
C THR A 254 4.71 -17.32 -8.17
N GLN A 255 4.84 -18.45 -7.49
CA GLN A 255 5.16 -18.43 -6.06
C GLN A 255 6.51 -17.77 -5.76
N ASP A 256 7.48 -17.84 -6.67
CA ASP A 256 8.80 -17.23 -6.49
C ASP A 256 8.74 -15.70 -6.65
N GLU A 257 7.95 -15.19 -7.59
CA GLU A 257 7.66 -13.76 -7.73
C GLU A 257 6.92 -13.21 -6.50
N ILE A 258 5.99 -13.98 -5.94
CA ILE A 258 5.32 -13.59 -4.69
C ILE A 258 6.32 -13.51 -3.54
N ARG A 259 7.21 -14.50 -3.38
CA ARG A 259 8.26 -14.47 -2.35
C ARG A 259 9.17 -13.26 -2.52
N ASP A 260 9.52 -12.92 -3.77
CA ASP A 260 10.31 -11.73 -4.08
C ASP A 260 9.58 -10.44 -3.66
N VAL A 261 8.30 -10.28 -4.02
CA VAL A 261 7.48 -9.11 -3.59
C VAL A 261 7.35 -9.05 -2.06
N VAL A 262 7.09 -10.17 -1.40
CA VAL A 262 6.97 -10.25 0.07
C VAL A 262 8.28 -9.84 0.76
N ASN A 263 9.42 -10.30 0.24
CA ASN A 263 10.73 -9.91 0.76
C ASN A 263 11.01 -8.43 0.52
N TYR A 264 10.72 -7.92 -0.68
CA TYR A 264 10.87 -6.51 -1.04
C TYR A 264 10.04 -5.60 -0.13
N ALA A 265 8.80 -6.00 0.19
CA ALA A 265 7.93 -5.33 1.14
C ALA A 265 8.50 -5.37 2.57
N ALA A 266 9.03 -6.52 3.00
CA ALA A 266 9.61 -6.70 4.33
C ALA A 266 10.83 -5.80 4.58
N GLU A 267 11.68 -5.58 3.56
CA GLU A 267 12.79 -4.62 3.61
C GLU A 267 12.32 -3.17 3.85
N ARG A 268 11.06 -2.89 3.51
CA ARG A 268 10.38 -1.59 3.70
C ARG A 268 9.47 -1.57 4.92
N PHE A 269 9.50 -2.62 5.74
CA PHE A 269 8.61 -2.80 6.89
C PHE A 269 7.11 -2.74 6.51
N ILE A 270 6.77 -3.24 5.32
CA ILE A 270 5.40 -3.39 4.85
C ILE A 270 5.00 -4.86 4.95
N THR A 271 3.91 -5.13 5.65
CA THR A 271 3.30 -6.47 5.71
C THR A 271 2.39 -6.67 4.51
N VAL A 272 2.57 -7.77 3.78
CA VAL A 272 1.68 -8.14 2.66
C VAL A 272 0.58 -9.06 3.16
N ILE A 273 -0.67 -8.59 3.10
CA ILE A 273 -1.87 -9.38 3.40
C ILE A 273 -2.46 -9.86 2.07
N PRO A 274 -2.44 -11.17 1.76
CA PRO A 274 -3.11 -11.68 0.57
C PRO A 274 -4.62 -11.73 0.79
N GLU A 275 -5.37 -11.49 -0.29
CA GLU A 275 -6.80 -11.76 -0.36
C GLU A 275 -7.10 -12.87 -1.36
N ILE A 276 -7.82 -13.90 -0.87
CA ILE A 276 -8.43 -14.93 -1.70
C ILE A 276 -9.94 -14.84 -1.52
N GLU A 277 -10.63 -14.35 -2.53
CA GLU A 277 -12.07 -14.10 -2.52
C GLU A 277 -12.86 -15.38 -2.26
N PHE A 278 -13.70 -15.35 -1.22
CA PHE A 278 -14.55 -16.46 -0.87
C PHE A 278 -15.77 -16.05 -0.02
N PRO A 279 -17.01 -16.42 -0.37
CA PRO A 279 -17.40 -17.30 -1.47
C PRO A 279 -17.96 -16.58 -2.72
N GLY A 280 -18.01 -15.23 -2.70
CA GLY A 280 -18.28 -14.39 -3.86
C GLY A 280 -17.11 -14.33 -4.84
N HIS A 281 -17.17 -13.44 -5.84
CA HIS A 281 -16.04 -13.13 -6.73
C HIS A 281 -15.27 -14.35 -7.25
N ALA A 282 -16.03 -15.37 -7.66
CA ALA A 282 -15.54 -16.74 -7.76
C ALA A 282 -15.31 -17.19 -9.21
N VAL A 283 -15.75 -16.42 -10.20
CA VAL A 283 -15.87 -16.91 -11.59
C VAL A 283 -14.51 -17.35 -12.17
N GLY A 284 -13.40 -16.69 -11.82
CA GLY A 284 -12.05 -17.11 -12.22
C GLY A 284 -11.70 -18.53 -11.74
N ALA A 285 -12.04 -18.87 -10.49
CA ALA A 285 -11.86 -20.21 -9.94
C ALA A 285 -12.84 -21.23 -10.53
N LEU A 286 -14.10 -20.84 -10.72
CA LEU A 286 -15.15 -21.69 -11.30
C LEU A 286 -14.85 -22.06 -12.76
N ALA A 287 -14.33 -21.14 -13.57
CA ALA A 287 -13.91 -21.43 -14.94
C ALA A 287 -12.78 -22.46 -15.00
N SER A 288 -11.87 -22.40 -14.03
CA SER A 288 -10.74 -23.32 -13.89
C SER A 288 -11.17 -24.71 -13.41
N TYR A 289 -12.11 -24.76 -12.45
CA TYR A 289 -12.65 -25.98 -11.86
C TYR A 289 -14.18 -25.88 -11.71
N PRO A 290 -14.94 -26.21 -12.76
CA PRO A 290 -16.41 -26.08 -12.79
C PRO A 290 -17.15 -26.76 -11.64
N TRP A 291 -16.59 -27.86 -11.10
CA TRP A 291 -17.18 -28.60 -10.00
C TRP A 291 -17.30 -27.79 -8.69
N LEU A 292 -16.60 -26.65 -8.57
CA LEU A 292 -16.72 -25.69 -7.47
C LEU A 292 -18.07 -24.96 -7.48
N GLY A 293 -18.69 -24.78 -8.64
CA GLY A 293 -19.97 -24.08 -8.80
C GLY A 293 -21.18 -24.92 -8.41
N CYS A 294 -22.35 -24.27 -8.26
CA CYS A 294 -23.59 -24.95 -7.89
C CYS A 294 -24.16 -25.83 -9.00
N THR A 295 -23.97 -25.47 -10.27
CA THR A 295 -24.48 -26.22 -11.44
C THR A 295 -23.46 -27.23 -11.94
N GLY A 296 -22.16 -26.94 -11.81
CA GLY A 296 -21.09 -27.78 -12.35
C GLY A 296 -20.90 -27.62 -13.86
N GLU A 297 -21.60 -26.66 -14.48
CA GLU A 297 -21.49 -26.33 -15.89
C GLU A 297 -20.16 -25.62 -16.17
N GLN A 298 -19.66 -25.69 -17.41
CA GLN A 298 -18.45 -24.96 -17.77
C GLN A 298 -18.71 -23.45 -17.69
N TYR A 299 -17.81 -22.75 -17.02
CA TYR A 299 -17.81 -21.29 -16.92
C TYR A 299 -16.68 -20.70 -17.76
N GLU A 300 -16.83 -19.44 -18.12
CA GLU A 300 -15.77 -18.62 -18.71
C GLU A 300 -15.36 -17.55 -17.71
N VAL A 301 -14.06 -17.23 -17.65
CA VAL A 301 -13.54 -16.10 -16.87
C VAL A 301 -14.28 -14.84 -17.32
N ARG A 302 -14.76 -14.04 -16.36
CA ARG A 302 -15.68 -12.95 -16.65
C ARG A 302 -14.99 -11.83 -17.44
N GLN A 303 -15.73 -11.25 -18.38
CA GLN A 303 -15.25 -10.24 -19.34
C GLN A 303 -15.84 -8.84 -19.06
N THR A 304 -16.71 -8.75 -18.04
CA THR A 304 -17.49 -7.58 -17.65
C THR A 304 -17.29 -7.30 -16.16
N TRP A 305 -17.75 -6.14 -15.71
CA TRP A 305 -17.72 -5.70 -14.32
C TRP A 305 -19.09 -6.03 -13.68
N ASP A 306 -19.36 -5.65 -12.43
CA ASP A 306 -20.59 -5.94 -11.65
C ASP A 306 -20.55 -7.25 -10.83
N ILE A 307 -21.60 -7.52 -10.05
CA ILE A 307 -21.73 -8.66 -9.13
C ILE A 307 -22.21 -9.91 -9.87
N ASP A 308 -21.61 -11.08 -9.59
CA ASP A 308 -22.01 -12.35 -10.20
C ASP A 308 -22.84 -13.26 -9.26
N ASP A 309 -23.88 -13.88 -9.81
CA ASP A 309 -24.64 -14.91 -9.11
C ASP A 309 -23.86 -16.25 -9.01
N ARG A 310 -22.86 -16.47 -9.86
CA ARG A 310 -22.05 -17.69 -9.95
C ARG A 310 -20.97 -17.72 -8.87
N VAL A 311 -21.40 -18.11 -7.68
CA VAL A 311 -20.57 -18.21 -6.47
C VAL A 311 -20.17 -19.64 -6.13
N PHE A 312 -19.18 -19.81 -5.24
CA PHE A 312 -18.77 -21.12 -4.72
C PHE A 312 -19.95 -21.92 -4.12
N CYS A 313 -19.98 -23.23 -4.35
CA CYS A 313 -21.03 -24.11 -3.83
C CYS A 313 -20.75 -24.58 -2.40
N ILE A 314 -21.20 -23.81 -1.41
CA ILE A 314 -21.06 -24.12 0.03
C ILE A 314 -21.74 -25.44 0.46
N GLY A 315 -22.58 -26.01 -0.40
CA GLY A 315 -23.19 -27.32 -0.20
C GLY A 315 -22.24 -28.51 -0.32
N LYS A 316 -21.08 -28.34 -0.96
CA LYS A 316 -20.15 -29.42 -1.29
C LYS A 316 -18.95 -29.41 -0.34
N GLU A 317 -18.53 -30.60 0.08
CA GLU A 317 -17.32 -30.75 0.91
C GLU A 317 -16.05 -30.44 0.12
N THR A 318 -16.04 -30.82 -1.16
CA THR A 318 -14.92 -30.55 -2.08
C THR A 318 -14.61 -29.06 -2.24
N THR A 319 -15.58 -28.17 -2.03
CA THR A 319 -15.34 -26.72 -2.01
C THR A 319 -14.48 -26.29 -0.82
N PHE A 320 -14.65 -26.95 0.33
CA PHE A 320 -13.83 -26.69 1.50
C PHE A 320 -12.45 -27.34 1.38
N GLU A 321 -12.36 -28.57 0.87
CA GLU A 321 -11.08 -29.20 0.55
C GLU A 321 -10.25 -28.36 -0.43
N PHE A 322 -10.92 -27.72 -1.40
CA PHE A 322 -10.31 -26.78 -2.34
C PHE A 322 -9.75 -25.55 -1.64
N ILE A 323 -10.59 -24.78 -0.92
CA ILE A 323 -10.15 -23.52 -0.32
C ILE A 323 -9.12 -23.76 0.79
N GLU A 324 -9.26 -24.82 1.57
CA GLU A 324 -8.26 -25.24 2.56
C GLU A 324 -6.93 -25.57 1.84
N GLY A 325 -6.97 -26.29 0.71
CA GLY A 325 -5.78 -26.58 -0.10
C GLY A 325 -5.14 -25.36 -0.77
N VAL A 326 -5.92 -24.36 -1.18
CA VAL A 326 -5.40 -23.08 -1.66
C VAL A 326 -4.72 -22.34 -0.50
N LEU A 327 -5.41 -22.25 0.64
CA LEU A 327 -4.90 -21.53 1.81
C LEU A 327 -3.64 -22.19 2.37
N GLU A 328 -3.50 -23.52 2.35
CA GLU A 328 -2.25 -24.23 2.70
C GLU A 328 -1.03 -23.61 1.98
N GLU A 329 -1.11 -23.45 0.66
CA GLU A 329 -0.01 -22.86 -0.12
C GLU A 329 0.12 -21.34 0.12
N VAL A 330 -0.99 -20.60 0.27
CA VAL A 330 -0.95 -19.17 0.60
C VAL A 330 -0.24 -18.92 1.93
N LEU A 331 -0.48 -19.74 2.96
CA LEU A 331 0.14 -19.58 4.28
C LEU A 331 1.65 -19.83 4.28
N GLU A 332 2.18 -20.56 3.29
CA GLU A 332 3.61 -20.76 3.07
C GLU A 332 4.28 -19.56 2.39
N LEU A 333 3.53 -18.81 1.57
CA LEU A 333 4.03 -17.68 0.79
C LEU A 333 4.01 -16.37 1.59
N PHE A 334 2.99 -16.19 2.41
CA PHE A 334 2.74 -14.93 3.11
C PHE A 334 2.98 -15.09 4.62
N PRO A 335 3.99 -14.41 5.20
CA PRO A 335 4.30 -14.50 6.62
C PRO A 335 3.29 -13.75 7.50
N SER A 336 2.41 -12.92 6.92
CA SER A 336 1.40 -12.13 7.63
C SER A 336 0.56 -12.98 8.59
N GLU A 337 0.33 -12.46 9.80
CA GLU A 337 -0.65 -13.05 10.74
C GLU A 337 -2.06 -13.04 10.14
N TYR A 338 -2.38 -12.02 9.36
CA TYR A 338 -3.69 -11.81 8.76
C TYR A 338 -3.77 -12.34 7.33
N ILE A 339 -4.91 -12.96 7.02
CA ILE A 339 -5.31 -13.36 5.67
C ILE A 339 -6.70 -12.78 5.40
N HIS A 340 -6.86 -12.08 4.28
CA HIS A 340 -8.16 -11.58 3.85
C HIS A 340 -8.87 -12.65 3.03
N ILE A 341 -10.16 -12.88 3.29
CA ILE A 341 -10.96 -13.89 2.56
C ILE A 341 -12.07 -13.25 1.71
N GLY A 342 -12.07 -11.93 1.60
CA GLY A 342 -13.13 -11.15 0.99
C GLY A 342 -14.46 -11.33 1.72
N GLY A 343 -15.43 -11.88 1.00
CA GLY A 343 -16.77 -12.17 1.53
C GLY A 343 -17.78 -11.04 1.31
N ASP A 344 -17.42 -10.06 0.51
CA ASP A 344 -18.33 -9.07 -0.05
C ASP A 344 -19.22 -9.68 -1.14
N GLU A 345 -20.25 -8.92 -1.52
CA GLU A 345 -21.03 -9.07 -2.76
C GLU A 345 -21.30 -10.53 -3.21
N CYS A 346 -21.72 -11.39 -2.28
CA CYS A 346 -22.04 -12.78 -2.58
C CYS A 346 -23.56 -12.98 -2.68
N PRO A 347 -24.19 -12.94 -3.88
CA PRO A 347 -25.58 -13.28 -4.03
C PRO A 347 -25.92 -14.70 -3.55
N THR A 348 -27.17 -14.88 -3.11
CA THR A 348 -27.66 -16.19 -2.65
C THR A 348 -28.52 -16.90 -3.70
N VAL A 349 -28.58 -16.38 -4.93
CA VAL A 349 -29.47 -16.85 -6.00
C VAL A 349 -29.20 -18.31 -6.35
N MET A 350 -27.93 -18.68 -6.53
CA MET A 350 -27.55 -20.06 -6.88
C MET A 350 -27.75 -21.03 -5.71
N TRP A 351 -27.45 -20.63 -4.48
CA TRP A 351 -27.66 -21.47 -3.30
C TRP A 351 -29.14 -21.81 -3.06
N LYS A 352 -30.06 -20.88 -3.35
CA LYS A 352 -31.52 -21.13 -3.27
C LYS A 352 -31.99 -22.25 -4.19
N LYS A 353 -31.31 -22.45 -5.32
CA LYS A 353 -31.66 -23.46 -6.33
C LYS A 353 -30.90 -24.78 -6.10
N CYS A 354 -29.67 -24.71 -5.62
CA CYS A 354 -28.75 -25.85 -5.48
C CYS A 354 -29.21 -26.92 -4.46
N PRO A 355 -29.32 -28.21 -4.86
CA PRO A 355 -29.69 -29.29 -3.96
C PRO A 355 -28.64 -29.55 -2.87
N HIS A 356 -27.34 -29.41 -3.17
CA HIS A 356 -26.26 -29.55 -2.19
C HIS A 356 -26.33 -28.46 -1.12
N CYS A 357 -26.53 -27.20 -1.51
CA CYS A 357 -26.68 -26.10 -0.54
C CYS A 357 -27.90 -26.30 0.35
N LYS A 358 -29.04 -26.74 -0.22
CA LYS A 358 -30.23 -27.09 0.58
C LYS A 358 -29.96 -28.22 1.57
N ALA A 359 -29.23 -29.25 1.15
CA ALA A 359 -28.84 -30.36 2.02
C ALA A 359 -27.93 -29.88 3.18
N ARG A 360 -26.92 -29.05 2.88
CA ARG A 360 -26.06 -28.44 3.91
C ARG A 360 -26.85 -27.56 4.86
N MET A 361 -27.75 -26.72 4.37
CA MET A 361 -28.63 -25.92 5.23
C MET A 361 -29.46 -26.78 6.18
N LYS A 362 -29.98 -27.92 5.70
CA LYS A 362 -30.73 -28.86 6.56
C LYS A 362 -29.82 -29.51 7.61
N ALA A 363 -28.63 -29.96 7.23
CA ALA A 363 -27.67 -30.60 8.12
C ALA A 363 -27.20 -29.65 9.24
N GLU A 364 -26.86 -28.42 8.87
CA GLU A 364 -26.34 -27.39 9.78
C GLU A 364 -27.45 -26.53 10.42
N ARG A 365 -28.73 -26.88 10.18
CA ARG A 365 -29.92 -26.21 10.72
C ARG A 365 -29.97 -24.70 10.40
N LEU A 366 -29.52 -24.31 9.22
CA LEU A 366 -29.46 -22.93 8.75
C LEU A 366 -30.81 -22.49 8.18
N LYS A 367 -31.38 -21.42 8.74
CA LYS A 367 -32.75 -20.97 8.42
C LYS A 367 -32.90 -20.25 7.08
N ARG A 368 -31.82 -19.68 6.53
CA ARG A 368 -31.85 -18.89 5.29
C ARG A 368 -30.52 -18.95 4.53
N PRO A 369 -30.52 -18.84 3.19
CA PRO A 369 -29.33 -19.00 2.36
C PRO A 369 -28.12 -18.16 2.76
N ARG A 370 -28.30 -16.88 3.16
CA ARG A 370 -27.19 -16.02 3.63
C ARG A 370 -26.38 -16.66 4.77
N ARG A 371 -27.01 -17.49 5.61
CA ARG A 371 -26.32 -18.20 6.71
C ARG A 371 -25.32 -19.26 6.23
N LEU A 372 -25.38 -19.69 4.96
CA LEU A 372 -24.33 -20.52 4.37
C LEU A 372 -23.02 -19.75 4.28
N GLN A 373 -23.05 -18.46 3.97
CA GLN A 373 -21.85 -17.64 3.95
C GLN A 373 -21.20 -17.58 5.33
N ASN A 374 -21.97 -17.30 6.38
CA ASN A 374 -21.42 -17.29 7.75
C ASN A 374 -20.86 -18.66 8.17
N TYR A 375 -21.53 -19.75 7.78
CA TYR A 375 -21.01 -21.10 8.00
C TYR A 375 -19.67 -21.31 7.28
N ALA A 376 -19.55 -20.84 6.03
CA ALA A 376 -18.34 -20.94 5.24
C ALA A 376 -17.20 -20.10 5.83
N THR A 377 -17.46 -18.83 6.17
CA THR A 377 -16.52 -17.92 6.84
C THR A 377 -16.04 -18.50 8.16
N ALA A 378 -16.92 -18.99 9.03
CA ALA A 378 -16.53 -19.57 10.32
C ALA A 378 -15.69 -20.84 10.16
N ARG A 379 -15.92 -21.61 9.09
CA ARG A 379 -15.11 -22.80 8.79
C ARG A 379 -13.70 -22.41 8.32
N VAL A 380 -13.60 -21.46 7.40
CA VAL A 380 -12.30 -20.93 6.93
C VAL A 380 -11.54 -20.27 8.08
N GLU A 381 -12.22 -19.50 8.93
CA GLU A 381 -11.61 -18.91 10.12
C GLU A 381 -11.04 -19.97 11.07
N LYS A 382 -11.80 -21.04 11.32
CA LYS A 382 -11.31 -22.15 12.15
C LYS A 382 -10.05 -22.79 11.56
N PHE A 383 -10.01 -22.94 10.23
CA PHE A 383 -8.82 -23.44 9.53
C PHE A 383 -7.63 -22.48 9.72
N LEU A 384 -7.82 -21.18 9.49
CA LEU A 384 -6.77 -20.17 9.67
C LEU A 384 -6.26 -20.12 11.11
N ASN A 385 -7.15 -20.10 12.09
CA ASN A 385 -6.81 -20.10 13.51
C ASN A 385 -5.99 -21.35 13.90
N ALA A 386 -6.30 -22.52 13.33
CA ALA A 386 -5.54 -23.75 13.57
C ALA A 386 -4.10 -23.69 13.02
N HIS A 387 -3.84 -22.79 12.07
CA HIS A 387 -2.52 -22.51 11.51
C HIS A 387 -1.88 -21.23 12.06
N GLY A 388 -2.41 -20.68 13.16
CA GLY A 388 -1.87 -19.48 13.80
C GLY A 388 -2.11 -18.19 13.02
N ARG A 389 -3.13 -18.16 12.15
CA ARG A 389 -3.49 -17.01 11.32
C ARG A 389 -4.85 -16.46 11.73
N ARG A 390 -5.08 -15.18 11.46
CA ARG A 390 -6.34 -14.47 11.74
C ARG A 390 -7.03 -14.04 10.45
N LEU A 391 -8.35 -14.11 10.45
CA LEU A 391 -9.18 -13.73 9.33
C LEU A 391 -9.44 -12.22 9.32
N ILE A 392 -9.31 -11.62 8.13
CA ILE A 392 -10.00 -10.37 7.77
C ILE A 392 -11.07 -10.68 6.72
N GLY A 393 -12.22 -10.02 6.79
CA GLY A 393 -13.19 -10.02 5.70
C GLY A 393 -14.00 -8.73 5.66
N TRP A 394 -14.60 -8.47 4.50
CA TRP A 394 -15.45 -7.31 4.27
C TRP A 394 -16.70 -7.35 5.18
N ASP A 395 -17.28 -6.18 5.46
CA ASP A 395 -18.31 -6.03 6.50
C ASP A 395 -19.59 -6.87 6.31
N GLU A 396 -19.84 -7.41 5.12
CA GLU A 396 -20.87 -8.43 4.86
C GLU A 396 -20.77 -9.65 5.78
N ILE A 397 -19.57 -10.02 6.25
CA ILE A 397 -19.42 -11.17 7.16
C ILE A 397 -20.16 -10.95 8.49
N LEU A 398 -20.50 -9.70 8.83
CA LEU A 398 -21.34 -9.32 9.98
C LEU A 398 -22.84 -9.58 9.79
N GLU A 399 -23.31 -9.96 8.59
CA GLU A 399 -24.74 -10.22 8.33
C GLU A 399 -25.27 -11.52 8.99
N GLY A 400 -24.40 -12.26 9.67
CA GLY A 400 -24.75 -13.37 10.55
C GLY A 400 -23.86 -13.43 11.79
N ASP A 401 -23.65 -14.64 12.31
CA ASP A 401 -22.86 -14.82 13.53
C ASP A 401 -21.38 -14.79 13.12
N VAL A 402 -20.66 -13.76 13.56
CA VAL A 402 -19.20 -13.66 13.40
C VAL A 402 -18.54 -14.14 14.69
N THR A 403 -17.37 -14.77 14.59
CA THR A 403 -16.64 -15.14 15.81
C THR A 403 -15.95 -13.90 16.41
N PRO A 404 -15.58 -13.93 17.70
CA PRO A 404 -14.90 -12.80 18.34
C PRO A 404 -13.48 -12.52 17.79
N THR A 405 -12.88 -13.45 17.05
CA THR A 405 -11.50 -13.33 16.55
C THR A 405 -11.39 -12.65 15.18
N ALA A 406 -12.49 -12.65 14.42
CA ALA A 406 -12.56 -12.08 13.10
C ALA A 406 -12.31 -10.57 13.15
N THR A 407 -11.52 -10.09 12.19
CA THR A 407 -11.31 -8.65 11.96
C THR A 407 -12.17 -8.22 10.79
N ILE A 408 -12.86 -7.09 10.92
CA ILE A 408 -13.81 -6.61 9.92
C ILE A 408 -13.23 -5.43 9.15
N MET A 409 -13.25 -5.49 7.82
CA MET A 409 -12.94 -4.32 6.99
C MET A 409 -14.25 -3.63 6.56
N SER A 410 -14.45 -2.40 7.03
CA SER A 410 -15.69 -1.63 6.81
C SER A 410 -15.60 -0.80 5.53
N TRP A 411 -16.39 -1.13 4.52
CA TRP A 411 -16.32 -0.48 3.21
C TRP A 411 -17.64 0.20 2.80
N ARG A 412 -18.80 -0.33 3.21
CA ARG A 412 -20.14 0.23 2.88
C ARG A 412 -20.53 1.43 3.75
N GLY A 413 -19.54 2.26 4.10
CA GLY A 413 -19.64 3.29 5.12
C GLY A 413 -18.92 2.88 6.41
N ALA A 414 -19.18 3.62 7.49
CA ALA A 414 -18.55 3.41 8.79
C ALA A 414 -19.33 2.40 9.66
N GLU A 415 -20.57 2.09 9.28
CA GLU A 415 -21.53 1.33 10.07
C GLU A 415 -21.05 -0.09 10.39
N GLY A 416 -20.39 -0.75 9.44
CA GLY A 416 -19.80 -2.08 9.61
C GLY A 416 -18.74 -2.09 10.72
N GLY A 417 -17.79 -1.15 10.64
CA GLY A 417 -16.71 -0.99 11.62
C GLY A 417 -17.23 -0.59 13.00
N ILE A 418 -18.23 0.30 13.06
CA ILE A 418 -18.87 0.68 14.32
C ILE A 418 -19.56 -0.52 14.97
N LYS A 419 -20.28 -1.31 14.18
CA LYS A 419 -20.94 -2.53 14.66
C LYS A 419 -19.93 -3.56 15.15
N ALA A 420 -18.83 -3.76 14.42
CA ALA A 420 -17.75 -4.67 14.81
C ALA A 420 -17.12 -4.26 16.15
N ALA A 421 -16.74 -2.98 16.29
CA ALA A 421 -16.15 -2.46 17.52
C ALA A 421 -17.09 -2.61 18.72
N LYS A 422 -18.39 -2.35 18.55
CA LYS A 422 -19.42 -2.57 19.58
C LYS A 422 -19.60 -4.02 19.99
N MET A 423 -19.26 -4.96 19.11
CA MET A 423 -19.24 -6.39 19.39
C MET A 423 -17.92 -6.85 20.04
N GLY A 424 -16.93 -5.96 20.14
CA GLY A 424 -15.57 -6.27 20.63
C GLY A 424 -14.66 -6.87 19.57
N ASN A 425 -15.09 -6.91 18.30
CA ASN A 425 -14.25 -7.33 17.17
C ASN A 425 -13.33 -6.20 16.73
N HIS A 426 -12.14 -6.55 16.25
CA HIS A 426 -11.28 -5.59 15.60
C HIS A 426 -11.86 -5.13 14.26
N ALA A 427 -11.62 -3.88 13.88
CA ALA A 427 -12.03 -3.34 12.60
C ALA A 427 -10.95 -2.48 11.92
N ILE A 428 -10.99 -2.46 10.60
CA ILE A 428 -10.19 -1.59 9.73
C ILE A 428 -11.17 -0.73 8.93
N MET A 429 -10.98 0.59 8.96
CA MET A 429 -11.86 1.54 8.30
C MET A 429 -11.39 1.80 6.86
N ALA A 430 -12.18 1.36 5.88
CA ALA A 430 -11.94 1.58 4.46
C ALA A 430 -13.22 2.05 3.72
N PRO A 431 -14.00 3.01 4.26
CA PRO A 431 -15.31 3.33 3.71
C PRO A 431 -15.21 3.95 2.30
N THR A 432 -16.09 3.55 1.38
CA THR A 432 -16.25 4.13 0.03
C THR A 432 -16.36 5.65 0.02
N THR A 433 -16.90 6.23 1.09
CA THR A 433 -17.04 7.67 1.27
C THR A 433 -15.71 8.43 1.39
N HIS A 434 -14.60 7.74 1.71
CA HIS A 434 -13.30 8.35 1.97
C HIS A 434 -12.10 7.60 1.37
N CYS A 435 -12.23 6.32 1.04
CA CYS A 435 -11.09 5.43 0.84
C CYS A 435 -11.04 4.74 -0.54
N TYR A 436 -12.00 4.97 -1.44
CA TYR A 436 -12.06 4.31 -2.75
C TYR A 436 -11.40 5.19 -3.81
N LEU A 437 -10.12 4.95 -4.06
CA LEU A 437 -9.28 5.79 -4.91
C LEU A 437 -9.51 5.52 -6.40
N ASP A 438 -10.34 4.54 -6.74
CA ASP A 438 -10.90 4.31 -8.08
C ASP A 438 -11.99 5.34 -8.47
N TYR A 439 -12.42 6.20 -7.55
CA TYR A 439 -13.39 7.27 -7.82
C TYR A 439 -12.75 8.51 -8.44
N TYR A 440 -13.54 9.30 -9.17
CA TYR A 440 -13.09 10.59 -9.73
C TYR A 440 -12.60 11.55 -8.64
N GLN A 441 -11.60 12.38 -8.98
CA GLN A 441 -10.95 13.33 -8.08
C GLN A 441 -11.50 14.75 -8.18
N THR A 442 -12.22 15.05 -9.26
CA THR A 442 -12.82 16.35 -9.59
C THR A 442 -14.28 16.17 -10.00
N ARG A 443 -15.06 17.24 -9.90
CA ARG A 443 -16.44 17.27 -10.44
C ARG A 443 -16.47 17.47 -11.96
N ASP A 444 -15.41 18.05 -12.53
CA ASP A 444 -15.28 18.21 -13.98
C ASP A 444 -14.63 16.97 -14.58
N THR A 445 -15.45 15.96 -14.88
CA THR A 445 -14.98 14.64 -15.32
C THR A 445 -14.78 14.53 -16.83
N ALA A 446 -15.08 15.58 -17.60
CA ALA A 446 -15.02 15.52 -19.07
C ALA A 446 -13.60 15.30 -19.61
N GLY A 447 -12.58 15.75 -18.88
CA GLY A 447 -11.17 15.56 -19.20
C GLY A 447 -10.46 14.49 -18.37
N GLU A 448 -11.17 13.82 -17.46
CA GLU A 448 -10.58 12.80 -16.60
C GLU A 448 -10.50 11.45 -17.34
N PRO A 449 -9.48 10.62 -17.03
CA PRO A 449 -9.53 9.20 -17.37
C PRO A 449 -10.82 8.55 -16.88
N LEU A 450 -11.30 7.52 -17.59
CA LEU A 450 -12.51 6.83 -17.18
C LEU A 450 -12.32 6.21 -15.78
N ALA A 451 -13.25 6.50 -14.88
CA ALA A 451 -13.31 5.97 -13.53
C ALA A 451 -14.71 5.40 -13.24
N ILE A 452 -14.85 4.56 -12.22
CA ILE A 452 -16.11 3.87 -11.90
C ILE A 452 -17.24 4.83 -11.52
N GLY A 453 -16.91 6.06 -11.13
CA GLY A 453 -17.85 7.11 -10.74
C GLY A 453 -17.38 7.85 -9.50
N GLY A 454 -18.34 8.30 -8.69
CA GLY A 454 -18.05 8.96 -7.42
C GLY A 454 -17.42 10.35 -7.57
N TYR A 455 -17.12 10.96 -6.42
CA TYR A 455 -16.34 12.20 -6.31
C TYR A 455 -15.62 12.17 -4.96
N LEU A 456 -14.33 11.88 -5.00
CA LEU A 456 -13.48 11.74 -3.83
C LEU A 456 -12.23 12.61 -3.98
N PRO A 457 -12.33 13.94 -3.73
CA PRO A 457 -11.18 14.83 -3.74
C PRO A 457 -10.28 14.57 -2.52
N VAL A 458 -9.05 15.06 -2.58
CA VAL A 458 -8.05 14.92 -1.49
C VAL A 458 -8.57 15.45 -0.16
N GLU A 459 -9.29 16.58 -0.15
CA GLU A 459 -9.95 17.12 1.05
C GLU A 459 -10.89 16.12 1.71
N LYS A 460 -11.64 15.37 0.90
CA LYS A 460 -12.57 14.37 1.41
C LYS A 460 -11.80 13.22 2.05
N VAL A 461 -10.77 12.67 1.40
CA VAL A 461 -9.91 11.63 1.98
C VAL A 461 -9.30 12.11 3.30
N TYR A 462 -8.73 13.33 3.30
CA TYR A 462 -8.14 13.95 4.47
C TYR A 462 -9.14 14.09 5.63
N SER A 463 -10.42 14.34 5.34
CA SER A 463 -11.44 14.55 6.37
C SER A 463 -11.85 13.31 7.16
N LEU A 464 -11.41 12.10 6.76
CA LEU A 464 -11.78 10.84 7.43
C LEU A 464 -11.51 10.88 8.94
N ASP A 465 -12.55 10.61 9.72
CA ASP A 465 -12.46 10.30 11.15
C ASP A 465 -12.82 8.81 11.36
N PRO A 466 -11.83 7.94 11.61
CA PRO A 466 -12.08 6.51 11.80
C PRO A 466 -12.73 6.18 13.15
N TYR A 467 -12.88 7.16 14.04
CA TYR A 467 -13.45 7.02 15.39
C TYR A 467 -14.87 7.59 15.50
N GLU A 468 -15.44 8.07 14.40
CA GLU A 468 -16.77 8.68 14.40
C GLU A 468 -17.82 7.74 15.03
N MET A 469 -18.62 8.28 15.95
CA MET A 469 -19.65 7.55 16.71
C MET A 469 -19.17 6.42 17.63
N LEU A 470 -17.86 6.37 17.94
CA LEU A 470 -17.27 5.41 18.89
C LEU A 470 -16.89 6.07 20.21
N THR A 471 -17.10 5.34 21.31
CA THR A 471 -16.56 5.67 22.63
C THR A 471 -15.06 5.37 22.71
N ALA A 472 -14.36 5.93 23.70
CA ALA A 472 -12.92 5.71 23.87
C ALA A 472 -12.53 4.22 24.06
N ASP A 473 -13.41 3.40 24.63
CA ASP A 473 -13.16 1.96 24.77
C ASP A 473 -13.36 1.22 23.44
N GLU A 474 -14.39 1.58 22.67
CA GLU A 474 -14.65 0.99 21.36
C GLU A 474 -13.60 1.40 20.31
N GLN A 475 -13.04 2.61 20.41
CA GLN A 475 -11.96 3.09 19.55
C GLN A 475 -10.74 2.16 19.56
N ARG A 476 -10.49 1.47 20.67
CA ARG A 476 -9.38 0.49 20.78
C ARG A 476 -9.54 -0.72 19.87
N CYS A 477 -10.75 -0.98 19.38
CA CYS A 477 -11.02 -2.03 18.41
C CYS A 477 -10.65 -1.61 16.97
N ILE A 478 -10.47 -0.33 16.71
CA ILE A 478 -10.09 0.16 15.38
C ILE A 478 -8.57 0.04 15.23
N LEU A 479 -8.13 -0.89 14.37
CA LEU A 479 -6.72 -1.12 14.10
C LEU A 479 -6.11 0.00 13.24
N GLY A 480 -6.91 0.57 12.34
CA GLY A 480 -6.51 1.72 11.53
C GLY A 480 -7.33 1.89 10.25
N VAL A 481 -6.69 2.43 9.21
CA VAL A 481 -7.34 2.87 7.95
C VAL A 481 -6.67 2.27 6.72
N GLN A 482 -7.43 2.17 5.62
CA GLN A 482 -6.91 1.67 4.34
C GLN A 482 -7.55 2.39 3.15
N ALA A 483 -6.75 2.73 2.13
CA ALA A 483 -7.24 3.10 0.80
C ALA A 483 -7.34 1.86 -0.08
N ASN A 484 -8.39 1.78 -0.89
CA ASN A 484 -8.59 0.73 -1.86
C ASN A 484 -8.49 1.30 -3.28
N LEU A 485 -7.71 0.64 -4.14
CA LEU A 485 -7.69 0.91 -5.58
C LEU A 485 -8.23 -0.31 -6.32
N TRP A 486 -9.51 -0.25 -6.68
CA TRP A 486 -10.15 -1.19 -7.61
C TRP A 486 -9.82 -0.82 -9.05
N THR A 487 -9.65 -1.82 -9.93
CA THR A 487 -8.97 -1.59 -11.21
C THR A 487 -9.79 -1.93 -12.44
N GLU A 488 -11.13 -1.94 -12.38
CA GLU A 488 -12.00 -2.16 -13.56
C GLU A 488 -11.68 -1.21 -14.73
N TYR A 489 -11.35 0.05 -14.41
CA TYR A 489 -11.05 1.08 -15.41
C TYR A 489 -9.58 1.55 -15.39
N ILE A 490 -8.73 0.88 -14.62
CA ILE A 490 -7.33 1.28 -14.37
C ILE A 490 -6.40 0.20 -14.91
N ALA A 491 -6.15 0.24 -16.22
CA ALA A 491 -5.41 -0.82 -16.92
C ALA A 491 -3.89 -0.63 -17.00
N THR A 492 -3.36 0.53 -16.58
CA THR A 492 -1.93 0.86 -16.69
C THR A 492 -1.42 1.47 -15.39
N TRP A 493 -0.14 1.23 -15.08
CA TRP A 493 0.49 1.78 -13.88
C TRP A 493 0.44 3.31 -13.81
N PRO A 494 0.74 4.09 -14.88
CA PRO A 494 0.60 5.54 -14.81
C PRO A 494 -0.82 6.04 -14.50
N HIS A 495 -1.86 5.26 -14.85
CA HIS A 495 -3.24 5.57 -14.44
C HIS A 495 -3.44 5.22 -12.96
N ALA A 496 -2.91 4.09 -12.47
CA ALA A 496 -2.95 3.75 -11.05
C ALA A 496 -2.26 4.83 -10.19
N GLU A 497 -1.07 5.29 -10.57
CA GLU A 497 -0.38 6.38 -9.88
C GLU A 497 -1.20 7.68 -9.87
N TYR A 498 -1.80 8.04 -11.00
CA TYR A 498 -2.69 9.20 -11.11
C TYR A 498 -3.87 9.11 -10.13
N MET A 499 -4.43 7.92 -9.95
CA MET A 499 -5.55 7.68 -9.05
C MET A 499 -5.11 7.61 -7.58
N LEU A 500 -3.93 7.09 -7.29
CA LEU A 500 -3.37 7.02 -5.94
C LEU A 500 -2.91 8.40 -5.44
N LEU A 501 -2.17 9.16 -6.25
CA LEU A 501 -1.44 10.35 -5.82
C LEU A 501 -2.17 11.64 -6.25
N PRO A 502 -2.36 12.62 -5.34
CA PRO A 502 -1.86 12.72 -3.96
C PRO A 502 -2.89 12.31 -2.89
N ARG A 503 -3.93 11.53 -3.22
CA ARG A 503 -4.93 11.11 -2.22
C ARG A 503 -4.34 10.16 -1.17
N LEU A 504 -3.40 9.31 -1.56
CA LEU A 504 -2.72 8.40 -0.65
C LEU A 504 -1.92 9.14 0.43
N SER A 505 -1.33 10.31 0.13
CA SER A 505 -0.66 11.12 1.15
C SER A 505 -1.64 11.70 2.17
N ALA A 506 -2.88 11.99 1.79
CA ALA A 506 -3.91 12.41 2.73
C ALA A 506 -4.33 11.27 3.66
N LEU A 507 -4.52 10.05 3.13
CA LEU A 507 -4.80 8.87 3.96
C LEU A 507 -3.64 8.56 4.90
N ALA A 508 -2.41 8.64 4.42
CA ALA A 508 -1.22 8.44 5.24
C ALA A 508 -1.18 9.42 6.44
N GLU A 509 -1.58 10.68 6.22
CA GLU A 509 -1.70 11.65 7.31
C GLU A 509 -2.85 11.33 8.27
N VAL A 510 -3.97 10.80 7.79
CA VAL A 510 -5.04 10.29 8.67
C VAL A 510 -4.53 9.13 9.53
N GLY A 511 -3.72 8.22 8.99
CA GLY A 511 -3.17 7.08 9.73
C GLY A 511 -2.06 7.46 10.72
N TRP A 512 -1.24 8.46 10.39
CA TRP A 512 -0.05 8.83 11.15
C TRP A 512 -0.27 9.99 12.12
N SER A 513 -1.12 10.95 11.76
CA SER A 513 -1.25 12.26 12.43
C SER A 513 -2.71 12.62 12.76
N LEU A 514 -3.53 11.60 13.04
CA LEU A 514 -4.98 11.72 13.25
C LEU A 514 -5.38 12.82 14.26
N ASP A 515 -4.58 12.98 15.31
CA ASP A 515 -4.83 13.88 16.44
C ASP A 515 -4.44 15.36 16.19
N ARG A 516 -3.82 15.66 15.03
CA ARG A 516 -3.25 16.99 14.71
C ARG A 516 -3.48 17.40 13.26
N LYS A 517 -4.63 17.01 12.70
CA LYS A 517 -5.01 17.32 11.32
C LYS A 517 -5.29 18.81 11.12
N ASP A 518 -4.66 19.39 10.11
CA ASP A 518 -4.93 20.74 9.59
C ASP A 518 -4.78 20.70 8.06
N TYR A 519 -5.91 20.83 7.35
CA TYR A 519 -5.91 20.71 5.90
C TYR A 519 -5.16 21.85 5.18
N GLY A 520 -5.16 23.06 5.76
CA GLY A 520 -4.45 24.20 5.20
C GLY A 520 -2.93 24.01 5.28
N ASP A 521 -2.45 23.52 6.43
CA ASP A 521 -1.06 23.13 6.64
C ASP A 521 -0.66 21.95 5.74
N TYR A 522 -1.50 20.92 5.65
CA TYR A 522 -1.31 19.79 4.74
C TYR A 522 -1.14 20.23 3.28
N LEU A 523 -2.00 21.14 2.78
CA LEU A 523 -1.89 21.67 1.42
C LEU A 523 -0.58 22.41 1.17
N ARG A 524 0.01 23.04 2.18
CA ARG A 524 1.35 23.64 2.07
C ARG A 524 2.41 22.55 1.88
N ARG A 525 2.42 21.54 2.76
CA ARG A 525 3.44 20.47 2.76
C ARG A 525 3.35 19.54 1.56
N VAL A 526 2.14 19.17 1.13
CA VAL A 526 1.94 18.26 -0.01
C VAL A 526 2.40 18.86 -1.35
N ARG A 527 2.43 20.20 -1.50
CA ARG A 527 3.04 20.86 -2.67
C ARG A 527 4.52 20.54 -2.78
N ARG A 528 5.20 20.45 -1.64
CA ARG A 528 6.61 20.07 -1.59
C ARG A 528 6.80 18.58 -1.83
N LEU A 529 5.93 17.74 -1.26
CA LEU A 529 5.93 16.30 -1.56
C LEU A 529 5.72 16.02 -3.05
N ALA A 530 4.87 16.79 -3.74
CA ALA A 530 4.68 16.66 -5.19
C ALA A 530 5.97 16.90 -6.01
N LYS A 531 6.93 17.67 -5.49
CA LYS A 531 8.26 17.80 -6.10
C LYS A 531 9.13 16.56 -5.93
N ILE A 532 8.90 15.82 -4.86
CA ILE A 532 9.53 14.51 -4.68
C ILE A 532 8.88 13.50 -5.64
N TYR A 533 7.57 13.58 -5.89
CA TYR A 533 6.93 12.77 -6.93
C TYR A 533 7.51 13.06 -8.31
N ASP A 534 7.60 14.34 -8.70
CA ASP A 534 8.25 14.78 -9.96
C ASP A 534 9.66 14.15 -10.09
N ALA A 535 10.45 14.20 -9.02
CA ALA A 535 11.81 13.64 -8.95
C ALA A 535 11.87 12.11 -9.03
N CYS A 536 10.89 11.41 -8.47
CA CYS A 536 10.81 9.95 -8.55
C CYS A 536 10.23 9.47 -9.88
N GLY A 537 9.71 10.38 -10.72
CA GLY A 537 9.05 10.05 -11.97
C GLY A 537 7.61 9.60 -11.80
N TYR A 538 7.01 9.74 -10.61
CA TYR A 538 5.65 9.27 -10.36
C TYR A 538 4.61 10.17 -11.04
N ASN A 539 3.64 9.57 -11.71
CA ASN A 539 2.49 10.32 -12.22
C ASN A 539 1.50 10.64 -11.08
N TYR A 540 0.84 11.80 -11.13
CA TYR A 540 -0.10 12.20 -10.08
C TYR A 540 -1.13 13.23 -10.56
N ALA A 541 -2.30 13.22 -9.94
CA ALA A 541 -3.36 14.18 -10.19
C ALA A 541 -3.03 15.59 -9.66
N LYS A 542 -3.40 16.63 -10.40
CA LYS A 542 -2.93 18.01 -10.14
C LYS A 542 -4.01 18.97 -9.63
N HIS A 543 -5.24 18.50 -9.43
CA HIS A 543 -6.40 19.37 -9.13
C HIS A 543 -6.19 20.22 -7.87
N ILE A 544 -5.57 19.68 -6.81
CA ILE A 544 -5.32 20.41 -5.56
C ILE A 544 -4.21 21.47 -5.67
N PHE A 545 -3.48 21.49 -6.77
CA PHE A 545 -2.40 22.45 -7.04
C PHE A 545 -2.84 23.60 -7.95
N GLY A 546 -4.12 23.66 -8.33
CA GLY A 546 -4.68 24.73 -9.17
C GLY A 546 -4.19 24.68 -10.62
N LYS A 547 -3.87 23.48 -11.13
CA LYS A 547 -3.40 23.23 -12.49
C LYS A 547 -4.38 22.37 -13.27
#